data_AF-A0A6G8QDU2-F1
#
_entry.id   AF-A0A6G8QDU2-F1
#
_cell.length_a   1.000
_cell.length_b   1.000
_cell.length_c   1.000
_cell.angle_alpha   90.00
_cell.angle_beta   90.00
_cell.angle_gamma   90.00
#
_symmetry.space_group_name_H-M   'P 1'
#
loop_
_entity.id
_entity.type
_entity.pdbx_description
1 polymer ?
#
loop_
_entity_poly.entity_id
_entity_poly.type
_entity_poly.pdbx_seq_one_letter_code
_entity_poly.pdbx_strand_id
1 'polypeptide(L)'
;MSEERSSPVAGRVFYRYMSRAEVEAVVRTGKLRGGRPGRTYWTTDLYGSPTEAKSRLALEYLPEARLEFRITSEPGLLLAGTRVEPDEDEPGGGTEYVSEESVEAEVVSVDYLE
;
A
#
# COMPACT_ATOMS: atom_id res chain seq x y z
N MET A 1 -23.19 4.74 -26.75
CA MET A 1 -21.72 4.60 -26.72
C MET A 1 -21.34 4.77 -25.28
N SER A 2 -21.09 3.66 -24.57
CA SER A 2 -20.79 3.69 -23.14
C SER A 2 -19.38 4.24 -22.99
N GLU A 3 -19.27 5.39 -22.33
CA GLU A 3 -17.99 5.89 -21.85
C GLU A 3 -17.45 4.86 -20.86
N GLU A 4 -16.44 4.13 -21.29
CA GLU A 4 -15.62 3.28 -20.46
C GLU A 4 -14.96 4.19 -19.43
N ARG A 5 -15.57 4.28 -18.24
CA ARG A 5 -14.96 4.93 -17.09
C ARG A 5 -13.72 4.12 -16.75
N SER A 6 -12.57 4.50 -17.31
CA SER A 6 -11.29 4.02 -16.84
C SER A 6 -11.19 4.45 -15.37
N SER A 7 -11.37 3.49 -14.46
CA SER A 7 -11.14 3.77 -13.05
C SER A 7 -9.66 4.16 -12.92
N PRO A 8 -9.31 5.21 -12.17
CA PRO A 8 -7.92 5.70 -12.04
C PRO A 8 -6.97 4.71 -11.34
N VAL A 9 -7.43 3.47 -11.13
CA VAL A 9 -6.83 2.41 -10.33
C VAL A 9 -6.58 1.15 -11.18
N ALA A 10 -7.41 0.87 -12.19
CA ALA A 10 -7.28 -0.32 -13.02
C ALA A 10 -5.98 -0.30 -13.84
N GLY A 11 -5.09 -1.26 -13.58
CA GLY A 11 -3.81 -1.41 -14.26
C GLY A 11 -2.63 -0.67 -13.64
N ARG A 12 -2.86 0.17 -12.61
CA ARG A 12 -1.77 0.81 -11.86
C ARG A 12 -1.18 -0.16 -10.85
N VAL A 13 0.14 -0.20 -10.78
CA VAL A 13 0.89 -0.94 -9.77
C VAL A 13 1.03 -0.08 -8.52
N PHE A 14 0.77 -0.71 -7.36
CA PHE A 14 0.94 -0.13 -6.05
C PHE A 14 1.90 -0.98 -5.23
N TYR A 15 2.49 -0.35 -4.22
CA TYR A 15 3.38 -0.98 -3.28
C TYR A 15 2.88 -0.81 -1.86
N ARG A 16 3.18 -1.80 -1.02
CA ARG A 16 3.01 -1.69 0.42
C ARG A 16 4.19 -2.37 1.12
N TYR A 17 4.72 -1.69 2.12
CA TYR A 17 5.84 -2.16 2.93
C TYR A 17 5.30 -2.57 4.29
N MET A 18 5.55 -3.80 4.71
CA MET A 18 4.89 -4.38 5.88
C MET A 18 5.70 -5.53 6.51
N SER A 19 5.19 -6.11 7.59
CA SER A 19 5.74 -7.33 8.19
C SER A 19 5.49 -8.58 7.33
N ARG A 20 6.28 -9.63 7.53
CA ARG A 20 6.07 -10.92 6.85
C ARG A 20 4.68 -11.51 7.12
N ALA A 21 4.24 -11.43 8.37
CA ALA A 21 2.93 -11.94 8.79
C ALA A 21 1.77 -11.20 8.09
N GLU A 22 1.93 -9.91 7.82
CA GLU A 22 0.91 -9.15 7.08
C GLU A 22 0.88 -9.55 5.60
N VAL A 23 2.04 -9.77 4.96
CA VAL A 23 2.09 -10.29 3.58
C VAL A 23 1.35 -11.62 3.47
N GLU A 24 1.61 -12.57 4.38
CA GLU A 24 0.92 -13.86 4.41
C GLU A 24 -0.59 -13.70 4.52
N ALA A 25 -1.05 -12.74 5.33
CA ALA A 25 -2.47 -12.44 5.46
C ALA A 25 -3.06 -11.88 4.15
N VAL A 26 -2.35 -10.99 3.46
CA VAL A 26 -2.80 -10.45 2.16
C VAL A 26 -2.84 -11.55 1.10
N VAL A 27 -1.76 -12.33 0.96
CA VAL A 27 -1.68 -13.44 -0.02
C VAL A 27 -2.79 -14.46 0.20
N ARG A 28 -3.10 -14.80 1.46
CA ARG A 28 -4.16 -15.76 1.78
C ARG A 28 -5.57 -15.23 1.50
N THR A 29 -5.80 -13.93 1.63
CA THR A 29 -7.16 -13.35 1.61
C THR A 29 -7.48 -12.56 0.35
N GLY A 30 -6.48 -12.14 -0.42
CA GLY A 30 -6.64 -11.19 -1.53
C GLY A 30 -7.04 -9.79 -1.06
N LYS A 31 -6.82 -9.45 0.22
CA LYS A 31 -7.25 -8.18 0.81
C LYS A 31 -6.12 -7.51 1.59
N LEU A 32 -5.95 -6.21 1.43
CA LEU A 32 -5.01 -5.44 2.25
C LEU A 32 -5.37 -5.58 3.73
N ARG A 33 -4.34 -5.58 4.61
CA ARG A 33 -4.47 -5.87 6.05
C ARG A 33 -5.16 -7.21 6.38
N GLY A 34 -5.17 -8.15 5.42
CA GLY A 34 -5.90 -9.41 5.58
C GLY A 34 -7.43 -9.23 5.71
N GLY A 35 -7.98 -8.10 5.23
CA GLY A 35 -9.40 -7.76 5.37
C GLY A 35 -9.80 -7.22 6.76
N ARG A 36 -8.84 -6.91 7.64
CA ARG A 36 -9.13 -6.28 8.93
C ARG A 36 -9.67 -4.86 8.73
N PRO A 37 -10.71 -4.43 9.48
CA PRO A 37 -11.28 -3.11 9.36
C PRO A 37 -10.32 -2.00 9.82
N GLY A 38 -10.57 -0.78 9.37
CA GLY A 38 -9.81 0.43 9.69
C GLY A 38 -8.85 0.86 8.59
N ARG A 39 -8.15 1.97 8.81
CA ARG A 39 -7.31 2.61 7.80
C ARG A 39 -6.28 1.65 7.20
N THR A 40 -6.14 1.73 5.89
CA THR A 40 -5.17 0.99 5.11
C THR A 40 -4.45 1.94 4.18
N TYR A 41 -3.14 1.76 4.06
CA TYR A 41 -2.22 2.68 3.41
C TYR A 41 -1.47 1.96 2.29
N TRP A 42 -1.21 2.65 1.19
CA TRP A 42 -0.34 2.14 0.15
C TRP A 42 0.32 3.29 -0.60
N THR A 43 1.33 2.97 -1.39
CA THR A 43 2.13 3.96 -2.12
C THR A 43 2.28 3.55 -3.58
N THR A 44 2.71 4.50 -4.41
CA THR A 44 3.22 4.23 -5.76
C THR A 44 4.72 4.38 -5.85
N ASP A 45 5.37 4.78 -4.76
CA ASP A 45 6.80 4.94 -4.70
C ASP A 45 7.47 3.59 -4.43
N LEU A 46 8.54 3.34 -5.19
CA LEU A 46 9.39 2.17 -5.04
C LEU A 46 10.65 2.57 -4.28
N TYR A 47 10.85 1.96 -3.12
CA TYR A 47 12.00 2.17 -2.24
C TYR A 47 12.91 0.95 -2.30
N GLY A 48 14.22 1.21 -2.29
CA GLY A 48 15.26 0.20 -2.46
C GLY A 48 15.66 -0.51 -1.17
N SER A 49 15.28 0.03 0.00
CA SER A 49 15.63 -0.53 1.31
C SER A 49 14.52 -0.35 2.36
N PRO A 50 14.49 -1.18 3.41
CA PRO A 50 13.58 -1.02 4.54
C PRO A 50 13.68 0.34 5.22
N THR A 51 14.90 0.84 5.41
CA THR A 51 15.16 2.13 6.08
C THR A 51 14.61 3.28 5.26
N GLU A 52 14.81 3.26 3.94
CA GLU A 52 14.23 4.27 3.05
C GLU A 52 12.70 4.24 3.08
N ALA A 53 12.10 3.04 3.03
CA ALA A 53 10.65 2.89 3.10
C ALA A 53 10.09 3.38 4.45
N LYS A 54 10.70 2.99 5.58
CA LYS A 54 10.33 3.48 6.92
C LYS A 54 10.37 5.00 6.97
N SER A 55 11.46 5.58 6.46
CA SER A 55 11.67 7.02 6.51
C SER A 55 10.70 7.81 5.65
N ARG A 56 10.48 7.38 4.41
CA ARG A 56 9.62 8.09 3.45
C ARG A 56 8.13 7.90 3.69
N LEU A 57 7.74 6.77 4.29
CA LEU A 57 6.35 6.45 4.61
C LEU A 57 6.01 6.65 6.09
N ALA A 58 6.93 7.23 6.88
CA ALA A 58 6.77 7.46 8.31
C ALA A 58 6.24 6.23 9.07
N LEU A 59 6.83 5.06 8.80
CA LEU A 59 6.36 3.80 9.40
C LEU A 59 6.86 3.68 10.84
N GLU A 60 6.01 3.20 11.74
CA GLU A 60 6.38 2.91 13.14
C GLU A 60 7.52 1.87 13.21
N TYR A 61 7.44 0.81 12.42
CA TYR A 61 8.41 -0.29 12.40
C TYR A 61 9.14 -0.41 11.07
N LEU A 62 10.35 -0.99 11.11
CA LEU A 62 11.10 -1.33 9.91
C LEU A 62 10.33 -2.43 9.14
N PRO A 63 9.97 -2.21 7.87
CA PRO A 63 9.25 -3.21 7.10
C PRO A 63 10.14 -4.39 6.72
N GLU A 64 9.59 -5.59 6.73
CA GLU A 64 10.31 -6.84 6.43
C GLU A 64 10.05 -7.34 5.00
N ALA A 65 9.06 -6.78 4.33
CA ALA A 65 8.68 -7.15 2.98
C ALA A 65 8.05 -5.98 2.21
N ARG A 66 8.23 -6.02 0.89
CA ARG A 66 7.52 -5.19 -0.08
C ARG A 66 6.57 -6.07 -0.88
N LEU A 67 5.30 -5.68 -0.91
CA LEU A 67 4.28 -6.27 -1.76
C LEU A 67 4.01 -5.35 -2.95
N GLU A 68 4.16 -5.88 -4.16
CA GLU A 68 3.67 -5.27 -5.39
C GLU A 68 2.29 -5.84 -5.70
N PHE A 69 1.31 -4.98 -5.98
CA PHE A 69 -0.06 -5.43 -6.22
C PHE A 69 -0.83 -4.47 -7.12
N ARG A 70 -1.96 -4.96 -7.64
CA ARG A 70 -3.00 -4.16 -8.29
C ARG A 70 -4.26 -4.18 -7.44
N ILE A 71 -4.93 -3.05 -7.33
CA ILE A 71 -6.22 -2.99 -6.65
C ILE A 71 -7.29 -3.43 -7.65
N THR A 72 -8.11 -4.42 -7.25
CA THR A 72 -9.19 -4.98 -8.07
C THR A 72 -10.58 -4.51 -7.63
N SER A 73 -10.68 -3.92 -6.44
CA SER A 73 -11.88 -3.22 -5.96
C SER A 73 -11.88 -1.73 -6.33
N GLU A 74 -12.97 -1.01 -6.07
CA GLU A 74 -13.04 0.45 -6.22
C GLU A 74 -13.27 1.12 -4.84
N PRO A 75 -12.27 1.11 -3.93
CA PRO A 75 -12.45 1.64 -2.59
C PRO A 75 -12.57 3.16 -2.60
N GLY A 76 -13.42 3.71 -1.73
CA GLY A 76 -13.42 5.13 -1.41
C GLY A 76 -12.06 5.55 -0.83
N LEU A 77 -11.47 6.63 -1.35
CA LEU A 77 -10.18 7.15 -0.90
C LEU A 77 -10.37 8.33 0.04
N LEU A 78 -9.74 8.26 1.21
CA LEU A 78 -9.53 9.41 2.10
C LEU A 78 -8.42 10.31 1.58
N LEU A 79 -7.32 9.69 1.12
CA LEU A 79 -6.17 10.35 0.51
C LEU A 79 -5.82 9.65 -0.80
N ALA A 80 -5.48 10.44 -1.82
CA ALA A 80 -5.28 9.96 -3.18
C ALA A 80 -3.98 10.49 -3.78
N GLY A 81 -2.85 10.00 -3.29
CA GLY A 81 -1.52 10.40 -3.76
C GLY A 81 -1.01 11.67 -3.08
N THR A 82 -1.34 11.85 -1.80
CA THR A 82 -0.85 12.97 -0.99
C THR A 82 0.55 12.70 -0.48
N ARG A 83 1.22 13.74 0.03
CA ARG A 83 2.51 13.57 0.70
C ARG A 83 2.29 13.02 2.09
N VAL A 84 3.10 12.03 2.46
CA VAL A 84 3.19 11.53 3.84
C VAL A 84 3.78 12.64 4.70
N GLU A 85 3.04 13.07 5.72
CA GLU A 85 3.53 14.01 6.73
C GLU A 85 4.60 13.34 7.62
N PRO A 86 5.52 14.11 8.24
CA PRO A 86 6.43 13.57 9.24
C PRO A 86 5.67 12.97 10.43
N ASP A 87 6.06 11.76 10.84
CA ASP A 87 5.51 11.04 11.99
C ASP A 87 6.50 9.94 12.44
N GLU A 88 6.31 9.34 13.62
CA GLU A 88 7.14 8.21 14.11
C GLU A 88 8.66 8.47 14.10
N ASP A 89 9.06 9.73 14.39
CA ASP A 89 10.43 10.25 14.29
C ASP A 89 11.06 10.16 12.87
N GLU A 90 10.24 9.95 11.85
CA GLU A 90 10.62 9.87 10.45
C GLU A 90 10.16 11.11 9.66
N PRO A 91 10.93 11.54 8.65
CA PRO A 91 10.67 12.77 7.90
C PRO A 91 9.50 12.68 6.91
N GLY A 92 9.05 11.46 6.55
CA GLY A 92 8.01 11.26 5.55
C GLY A 92 8.40 11.77 4.15
N GLY A 93 7.41 12.34 3.45
CA GLY A 93 7.56 12.96 2.13
C GLY A 93 7.37 12.02 0.94
N GLY A 94 7.19 10.72 1.18
CA GLY A 94 6.69 9.78 0.18
C GLY A 94 5.25 10.10 -0.25
N THR A 95 4.72 9.33 -1.18
CA THR A 95 3.34 9.40 -1.63
C THR A 95 2.50 8.34 -0.92
N GLU A 96 1.32 8.73 -0.43
CA GLU A 96 0.37 7.81 0.19
C GLU A 96 -1.03 7.88 -0.43
N TYR A 97 -1.70 6.76 -0.32
CA TYR A 97 -3.10 6.55 -0.59
C TYR A 97 -3.72 5.90 0.64
N VAL A 98 -4.92 6.33 1.01
CA VAL A 98 -5.56 5.88 2.24
C VAL A 98 -7.02 5.56 1.96
N SER A 99 -7.48 4.44 2.51
CA SER A 99 -8.91 4.08 2.57
C SER A 99 -9.25 3.49 3.94
N GLU A 100 -10.49 3.62 4.36
CA GLU A 100 -11.06 2.91 5.52
C GLU A 100 -11.91 1.70 5.11
N GLU A 101 -12.14 1.52 3.80
CA GLU A 101 -12.88 0.41 3.23
C GLU A 101 -11.97 -0.81 3.03
N SER A 102 -12.60 -1.98 2.82
CA SER A 102 -11.88 -3.19 2.44
C SER A 102 -11.32 -3.02 1.02
N VAL A 103 -10.01 -3.21 0.86
CA VAL A 103 -9.32 -3.11 -0.44
C VAL A 103 -8.95 -4.51 -0.93
N GLU A 104 -9.55 -4.93 -2.04
CA GLU A 104 -9.20 -6.17 -2.73
C GLU A 104 -8.00 -5.93 -3.64
N ALA A 105 -7.04 -6.86 -3.59
CA ALA A 105 -5.76 -6.74 -4.25
C ALA A 105 -5.35 -8.05 -4.93
N GLU A 106 -4.93 -7.93 -6.18
CA GLU A 106 -4.20 -8.95 -6.91
C GLU A 106 -2.70 -8.78 -6.60
N VAL A 107 -2.09 -9.78 -5.97
CA VAL A 107 -0.65 -9.80 -5.69
C VAL A 107 0.13 -10.04 -6.98
N VAL A 108 1.07 -9.16 -7.29
CA VAL A 108 1.98 -9.27 -8.44
C VAL A 108 3.29 -9.92 -8.02
N SER A 109 3.92 -9.40 -6.97
CA SER A 109 5.20 -9.91 -6.46
C SER A 109 5.37 -9.64 -4.97
N VAL A 110 6.21 -10.43 -4.32
CA VAL A 110 6.62 -10.26 -2.92
C VAL A 110 8.13 -10.28 -2.86
N ASP A 111 8.72 -9.22 -2.32
CA ASP A 111 10.15 -9.14 -2.02
C ASP A 111 10.33 -9.09 -0.51
N TYR A 112 11.03 -10.07 0.06
CA TYR A 112 11.46 -10.01 1.46
C TYR A 112 12.72 -9.15 1.55
N LEU A 113 12.68 -8.14 2.43
CA LEU A 113 13.74 -7.17 2.56
C LEU A 113 14.72 -7.62 3.66
N GLU A 114 16.01 -7.38 3.44
CA GLU A 114 17.12 -7.68 4.36
C GLU A 114 17.73 -6.40 4.94
#